data_AF-A0A1N7B1Y0-F1
#
_entry.id   AF-A0A1N7B1Y0-F1
#
_cell.length_a   1.000
_cell.length_b   1.000
_cell.length_c   1.000
_cell.angle_alpha   90.00
_cell.angle_beta   90.00
_cell.angle_gamma   90.00
#
_symmetry.space_group_name_H-M   'P 1'
#
loop_
_entity.id
_entity.type
_entity.pdbx_description
1 polymer ?
#
loop_
_entity_poly.entity_id
_entity_poly.type
_entity_poly.pdbx_seq_one_letter_code
_entity_poly.pdbx_strand_id
1 'polypeptide(L)' 'MKRQKRDRLDRAFSKGFQAGVGGRSKELCPYANLDSRSQWLGGWREGVDGRVNGLFNK' A
#
# COMPACT_ATOMS: atom_id res chain seq x y z
N MET A 1 4.50 18.50 -18.73
CA MET A 1 3.80 17.30 -18.19
C MET A 1 2.83 17.73 -17.08
N LYS A 2 1.52 17.78 -17.35
CA LYS A 2 0.51 17.89 -16.28
C LYS A 2 0.43 16.56 -15.57
N ARG A 3 1.22 16.38 -14.49
CA ARG A 3 1.09 15.20 -13.63
C ARG A 3 -0.24 15.36 -12.91
N GLN A 4 -1.30 14.66 -13.35
CA GLN A 4 -2.51 14.56 -12.53
C GLN A 4 -2.07 14.13 -11.13
N LYS A 5 -2.45 14.91 -10.11
CA LYS A 5 -2.22 14.53 -8.72
C LYS A 5 -3.04 13.26 -8.52
N ARG A 6 -2.39 12.09 -8.56
CA ARG A 6 -2.98 10.83 -8.11
C ARG A 6 -3.70 11.10 -6.79
N ASP A 7 -4.92 10.57 -6.69
CA ASP A 7 -5.77 10.75 -5.52
C ASP A 7 -4.98 10.42 -4.24
N ARG A 8 -5.28 11.13 -3.16
CA ARG A 8 -4.59 10.90 -1.88
C ARG A 8 -4.80 9.46 -1.41
N LEU A 9 -5.96 8.87 -1.68
CA LEU A 9 -6.33 7.50 -1.38
C LEU A 9 -5.56 6.50 -2.25
N ASP A 10 -5.48 6.73 -3.56
CA ASP A 10 -4.67 5.90 -4.47
C ASP A 10 -3.20 5.87 -4.07
N ARG A 11 -2.69 7.01 -3.62
CA ARG A 11 -1.31 7.10 -3.09
C ARG A 11 -1.17 6.29 -1.81
N ALA A 12 -2.13 6.39 -0.89
CA ALA A 12 -2.11 5.61 0.34
C ALA A 12 -2.12 4.11 0.03
N PHE A 13 -2.98 3.66 -0.87
CA PHE A 13 -3.02 2.29 -1.36
C PHE A 13 -1.67 1.85 -1.95
N SER A 14 -1.12 2.62 -2.90
CA SER A 14 0.16 2.31 -3.56
C SER A 14 1.30 2.17 -2.56
N LYS A 15 1.33 3.03 -1.52
CA LYS A 15 2.32 2.98 -0.45
C LYS A 15 2.14 1.75 0.45
N GLY A 16 0.89 1.38 0.73
CA GLY A 16 0.54 0.16 1.43
C GLY A 16 1.07 -1.07 0.71
N PHE A 17 0.76 -1.17 -0.59
CA PHE A 17 1.18 -2.26 -1.45
C PHE A 17 2.71 -2.44 -1.46
N GLN A 18 3.45 -1.36 -1.68
CA GLN A 18 4.92 -1.39 -1.62
C GLN A 18 5.45 -1.86 -0.25
N ALA A 19 4.80 -1.46 0.85
CA ALA A 19 5.18 -1.90 2.18
C ALA A 19 4.89 -3.40 2.39
N GLY A 20 3.77 -3.90 1.87
CA GLY A 20 3.39 -5.32 1.94
C GLY A 20 4.34 -6.21 1.13
N VAL A 21 4.62 -5.85 -0.12
CA VAL A 21 5.60 -6.54 -0.99
C VAL A 21 6.99 -6.53 -0.35
N GLY A 22 7.39 -5.40 0.25
CA GLY A 22 8.66 -5.27 0.96
C GLY A 22 8.71 -5.95 2.34
N GLY A 23 7.64 -6.62 2.77
CA GLY A 23 7.60 -7.36 4.03
C GLY A 23 7.60 -6.51 5.30
N ARG A 24 7.20 -5.25 5.20
CA ARG A 24 7.11 -4.33 6.35
C ARG A 24 5.84 -4.62 7.17
N SER A 25 5.85 -4.32 8.47
CA SER A 25 4.65 -4.46 9.32
C SER A 25 3.56 -3.47 8.92
N LYS A 26 2.29 -3.89 9.10
CA LYS A 26 1.10 -3.04 8.94
C LYS A 26 1.06 -1.84 9.89
N GLU A 27 1.81 -1.92 10.99
CA GLU A 27 1.90 -0.87 12.02
C GLU A 27 2.71 0.35 11.55
N LEU A 28 3.52 0.19 10.51
CA LEU A 28 4.28 1.28 9.89
C LEU A 28 3.40 2.23 9.05
N CYS A 29 2.07 2.08 9.11
CA CYS A 29 1.14 2.94 8.41
C CYS A 29 1.26 4.39 8.92
N PRO A 30 1.65 5.36 8.08
CA PRO A 30 1.86 6.75 8.52
C PRO A 30 0.55 7.55 8.61
N TYR A 31 -0.60 6.95 8.26
CA TYR A 31 -1.87 7.64 8.15
C TYR A 31 -2.69 7.51 9.42
N ALA A 32 -3.03 8.65 10.03
CA ALA A 32 -3.98 8.72 11.14
C ALA A 32 -5.43 8.79 10.68
N ASN A 33 -5.70 9.37 9.50
CA ASN A 33 -7.04 9.44 8.91
C ASN A 33 -7.52 8.03 8.52
N LEU A 34 -8.77 7.71 8.86
CA LEU A 34 -9.37 6.39 8.67
C LEU A 34 -9.43 5.97 7.18
N ASP A 35 -9.80 6.86 6.27
CA ASP A 35 -9.93 6.54 4.84
C ASP A 35 -8.56 6.22 4.25
N SER A 36 -7.57 7.08 4.50
CA SER A 36 -6.20 6.86 4.01
C SER A 36 -5.57 5.62 4.63
N ARG A 37 -5.82 5.37 5.93
CA ARG A 37 -5.36 4.16 6.62
C ARG A 37 -6.01 2.91 6.04
N SER A 38 -7.31 2.94 5.75
CA SER A 38 -8.04 1.82 5.16
C SER A 38 -7.49 1.47 3.78
N GLN A 39 -7.22 2.47 2.95
CA GLN A 39 -6.62 2.30 1.62
C GLN A 39 -5.20 1.76 1.71
N TRP A 40 -4.38 2.30 2.61
CA TRP A 40 -3.02 1.80 2.84
C TRP A 40 -3.03 0.35 3.33
N LEU A 41 -3.91 -0.01 4.26
CA LEU A 41 -4.04 -1.39 4.75
C LEU A 41 -4.57 -2.34 3.66
N GLY A 42 -5.44 -1.85 2.78
CA GLY A 42 -5.90 -2.59 1.59
C GLY A 42 -4.72 -2.96 0.68
N GLY A 43 -3.95 -1.96 0.25
CA GLY A 43 -2.76 -2.20 -0.57
C GLY A 43 -1.75 -3.10 0.14
N TRP A 44 -1.50 -2.89 1.44
CA TRP A 44 -0.58 -3.74 2.21
C TRP A 44 -0.99 -5.21 2.20
N ARG A 45 -2.29 -5.52 2.36
CA ARG A 45 -2.78 -6.90 2.27
C ARG A 45 -2.54 -7.49 0.89
N GLU A 46 -2.83 -6.77 -0.18
CA GLU A 46 -2.56 -7.25 -1.55
C GLU A 46 -1.06 -7.47 -1.81
N GLY A 47 -0.21 -6.58 -1.29
CA GLY A 47 1.24 -6.72 -1.40
C GLY A 47 1.78 -7.92 -0.62
N VAL A 48 1.27 -8.16 0.60
CA VAL A 48 1.61 -9.34 1.40
C VAL A 48 1.10 -10.61 0.73
N ASP A 49 -0.14 -10.63 0.26
CA ASP A 49 -0.75 -11.78 -0.40
C ASP A 49 0.09 -12.20 -1.62
N GLY A 50 0.39 -11.27 -2.54
CA GLY A 50 1.21 -11.61 -3.69
C GLY A 50 2.67 -11.90 -3.35
N ARG A 51 3.21 -11.41 -2.22
CA ARG A 51 4.52 -11.85 -1.72
C ARG A 51 4.46 -13.30 -1.22
N VAL A 52 3.46 -13.64 -0.43
CA VAL A 52 3.25 -14.99 0.15
C VAL A 52 2.95 -16.01 -0.95
N ASN A 53 2.12 -15.63 -1.92
CA ASN A 53 1.77 -16.46 -3.08
C ASN A 53 2.89 -16.48 -4.15
N GLY A 54 4.00 -15.78 -3.94
CA GLY A 54 5.16 -15.78 -4.83
C GLY A 54 5.00 -14.98 -6.13
N LEU A 55 3.91 -14.21 -6.28
CA LEU A 55 3.64 -13.37 -7.46
C LEU A 55 4.59 -12.18 -7.60
N PHE A 56 5.15 -11.68 -6.49
CA PHE A 56 6.00 -10.49 -6.46
C PHE A 56 7.45 -10.75 -6.03
N ASN A 57 7.89 -12.01 -5.98
CA ASN A 57 9.31 -12.37 -5.80
C ASN A 57 10.03 -12.24 -7.16
N LYS A 58 10.59 -11.06 -7.45
CA LYS A 58 11.62 -10.89 -8.49
C LYS A 58 12.64 -9.83 -8.09
#